data_AF-A0A3C1ZW99-F1
#
_entry.id   AF-A0A3C1ZW99-F1
#
_cell.length_a   1.000
_cell.length_b   1.000
_cell.length_c   1.000
_cell.angle_alpha   90.00
_cell.angle_beta   90.00
_cell.angle_gamma   90.00
#
_symmetry.space_group_name_H-M   'P 1'
#
loop_
_entity.id
_entity.type
_entity.pdbx_description
1 polymer ?
#
loop_
_entity_poly.entity_id
_entity_poly.type
_entity_poly.pdbx_seq_one_letter_code
_entity_poly.pdbx_strand_id
1 'polypeptide(L)'
;MKPSFQHLGFDTVAGSFLCYWVRSAKFGFHWHYHPEVEISYVVRGRGTRLVGDHTEPFVEGDLLFLGSDLPHTLISDETYHQDGREMEVVVIQFPQEIIAQRSMEIVELGSIGQMLKAGDRGLHFSPETAQSMDGALRQLPELSGFAQYHALLGLLHQLAEA
;
A
#
# COMPACT_ATOMS: atom_id res chain seq x y z
N MET A 1 5.07 -18.21 -12.75
CA MET A 1 3.85 -17.65 -13.39
C MET A 1 4.16 -16.22 -13.80
N LYS A 2 3.68 -15.73 -14.96
CA LYS A 2 3.97 -14.36 -15.41
C LYS A 2 2.93 -13.39 -14.81
N PRO A 3 3.34 -12.30 -14.12
CA PRO A 3 2.38 -11.31 -13.61
C PRO A 3 1.77 -10.51 -14.75
N SER A 4 0.53 -10.06 -14.56
CA SER A 4 -0.15 -9.16 -15.49
C SER A 4 0.09 -7.70 -15.14
N PHE A 5 0.37 -6.88 -16.14
CA PHE A 5 0.40 -5.43 -15.95
C PHE A 5 -1.01 -4.91 -15.63
N GLN A 6 -1.13 -4.08 -14.59
CA GLN A 6 -2.37 -3.40 -14.24
C GLN A 6 -2.21 -1.89 -14.52
N HIS A 7 -3.16 -1.32 -15.25
CA HIS A 7 -3.21 0.12 -15.47
C HIS A 7 -4.13 0.77 -14.44
N LEU A 8 -3.58 1.64 -13.59
CA LEU A 8 -4.30 2.25 -12.45
C LEU A 8 -5.16 3.47 -12.83
N GLY A 9 -5.10 3.92 -14.09
CA GLY A 9 -6.00 4.95 -14.59
C GLY A 9 -5.71 6.37 -14.09
N PHE A 10 -4.47 6.66 -13.70
CA PHE A 10 -4.00 8.03 -13.37
C PHE A 10 -4.32 9.05 -14.47
N ASP A 11 -4.45 8.62 -15.72
CA ASP A 11 -4.85 9.45 -16.87
C ASP A 11 -6.31 9.94 -16.79
N THR A 12 -7.12 9.33 -15.93
CA THR A 12 -8.57 9.57 -15.81
C THR A 12 -9.00 10.16 -14.47
N VAL A 13 -8.09 10.24 -13.49
CA VAL A 13 -8.36 10.75 -12.15
C VAL A 13 -7.63 12.07 -11.94
N ALA A 14 -8.34 13.09 -11.45
CA ALA A 14 -7.73 14.36 -11.07
C ALA A 14 -7.01 14.20 -9.71
N GLY A 15 -5.73 13.82 -9.71
CA GLY A 15 -4.95 13.66 -8.47
C GLY A 15 -3.51 13.23 -8.71
N SER A 16 -2.64 13.48 -7.73
CA SER A 16 -1.24 13.01 -7.72
C SER A 16 -1.06 11.61 -7.14
N PHE A 17 -2.11 11.03 -6.56
CA PHE A 17 -2.14 9.68 -5.97
C PHE A 17 -3.58 9.17 -5.95
N LEU A 18 -3.74 7.85 -5.84
CA LEU A 18 -5.01 7.18 -5.56
C LEU A 18 -5.00 6.74 -4.10
N CYS A 19 -6.16 6.85 -3.44
CA CYS A 19 -6.35 6.32 -2.10
C CYS A 19 -7.80 5.87 -1.93
N TYR A 20 -8.01 4.60 -1.64
CA TYR A 20 -9.35 4.00 -1.61
C TYR A 20 -9.42 2.75 -0.74
N TRP A 21 -10.65 2.38 -0.40
CA TRP A 21 -10.98 1.12 0.24
C TRP A 21 -11.22 0.03 -0.81
N VAL A 22 -10.58 -1.13 -0.61
CA VAL A 22 -10.94 -2.37 -1.28
C VAL A 22 -11.72 -3.22 -0.28
N ARG A 23 -13.00 -3.46 -0.58
CA ARG A 23 -13.86 -4.36 0.20
C ARG A 23 -14.39 -5.47 -0.69
N SER A 24 -14.26 -6.71 -0.24
CA SER A 24 -14.75 -7.87 -0.99
C SER A 24 -15.07 -9.04 -0.08
N ALA A 25 -16.05 -9.85 -0.46
CA ALA A 25 -16.35 -11.11 0.18
C ALA A 25 -15.34 -12.24 -0.14
N LYS A 26 -14.24 -11.99 -0.88
CA LYS A 26 -13.00 -12.78 -0.92
C LYS A 26 -11.99 -12.11 -1.83
N PHE A 27 -10.70 -12.21 -1.52
CA PHE A 27 -9.65 -11.92 -2.50
C PHE A 27 -9.17 -13.23 -3.14
N GLY A 28 -9.39 -13.32 -4.45
CA GLY A 28 -8.85 -14.40 -5.28
C GLY A 28 -7.42 -14.11 -5.72
N PHE A 29 -6.81 -15.08 -6.37
CA PHE A 29 -5.48 -14.91 -6.94
C PHE A 29 -5.48 -13.88 -8.08
N HIS A 30 -4.75 -12.78 -7.90
CA HIS A 30 -4.55 -11.76 -8.92
C HIS A 30 -3.08 -11.31 -8.93
N TRP A 31 -2.23 -12.04 -9.65
CA TRP A 31 -0.79 -11.76 -9.72
C TRP A 31 -0.49 -10.65 -10.72
N HIS A 32 -0.19 -9.46 -10.21
CA HIS A 32 -0.09 -8.25 -11.01
C HIS A 32 1.04 -7.34 -10.55
N TYR A 33 1.34 -6.33 -11.38
CA TYR A 33 2.30 -5.27 -11.10
C TYR A 33 1.87 -3.99 -11.83
N HIS A 34 2.36 -2.86 -11.35
CA HIS A 34 2.13 -1.53 -11.91
C HIS A 34 3.36 -0.63 -11.57
N PRO A 35 3.62 0.44 -12.32
CA PRO A 35 4.82 1.26 -12.15
C PRO A 35 4.75 2.18 -10.92
N GLU A 36 3.58 2.33 -10.30
CA GLU A 36 3.41 3.12 -9.10
C GLU A 36 3.89 2.40 -7.84
N VAL A 37 4.22 3.17 -6.81
CA VAL A 37 4.38 2.65 -5.45
C VAL A 37 3.00 2.36 -4.89
N GLU A 38 2.85 1.27 -4.14
CA GLU A 38 1.64 0.93 -3.41
C GLU A 38 1.89 0.76 -1.91
N ILE A 39 0.98 1.28 -1.09
CA ILE A 39 0.86 0.95 0.32
C ILE A 39 -0.46 0.20 0.50
N SER A 40 -0.39 -1.01 1.02
CA SER A 40 -1.56 -1.85 1.30
C SER A 40 -1.66 -2.10 2.80
N TYR A 41 -2.76 -1.66 3.41
CA TYR A 41 -3.03 -1.87 4.83
C TYR A 41 -4.24 -2.77 5.03
N VAL A 42 -4.03 -3.97 5.58
CA VAL A 42 -5.07 -4.96 5.82
C VAL A 42 -5.84 -4.58 7.08
N VAL A 43 -6.89 -3.80 6.90
CA VAL A 43 -7.78 -3.37 7.98
C VAL A 43 -8.57 -4.53 8.58
N ARG A 44 -8.93 -5.51 7.74
CA ARG A 44 -9.64 -6.71 8.17
C ARG A 44 -9.42 -7.81 7.14
N GLY A 45 -8.91 -8.96 7.58
CA GLY A 45 -8.57 -10.02 6.64
C GLY A 45 -7.55 -10.99 7.19
N ARG A 46 -7.47 -12.17 6.56
CA ARG A 46 -6.31 -13.05 6.68
C ARG A 46 -6.15 -13.88 5.43
N GLY A 47 -4.93 -14.31 5.17
CA GLY A 47 -4.62 -15.06 3.97
C GLY A 47 -3.14 -15.19 3.72
N THR A 48 -2.79 -15.30 2.45
CA THR A 48 -1.40 -15.36 1.96
C THR A 48 -1.11 -14.16 1.07
N ARG A 49 0.01 -13.49 1.33
CA ARG A 49 0.57 -12.45 0.47
C ARG A 49 1.73 -13.03 -0.32
N LEU A 50 1.75 -12.71 -1.62
CA LEU A 50 2.91 -12.96 -2.46
C LEU A 50 3.44 -11.60 -2.88
N VAL A 51 4.74 -11.36 -2.68
CA VAL A 51 5.43 -10.11 -3.03
C VAL A 51 6.79 -10.50 -3.64
N GLY A 52 6.99 -10.23 -4.92
CA GLY A 52 8.15 -10.71 -5.66
C GLY A 52 8.27 -12.23 -5.64
N ASP A 53 9.30 -12.74 -4.98
CA ASP A 53 9.56 -14.17 -4.76
C ASP A 53 9.27 -14.63 -3.31
N HIS A 54 8.74 -13.75 -2.46
CA HIS A 54 8.34 -14.06 -1.10
C HIS A 54 6.86 -14.45 -1.01
N THR A 55 6.55 -15.48 -0.22
CA THR A 55 5.19 -15.92 0.09
C THR A 55 5.06 -16.06 1.59
N GLU A 56 4.21 -15.24 2.19
CA GLU A 56 4.02 -15.18 3.65
C GLU A 56 2.53 -15.07 3.99
N PRO A 57 2.11 -15.50 5.19
CA PRO A 57 0.77 -15.19 5.66
C PRO A 57 0.62 -13.68 5.92
N PHE A 58 -0.60 -13.17 5.78
CA PHE A 58 -0.98 -11.85 6.28
C PHE A 58 -2.19 -11.98 7.22
N VAL A 59 -2.35 -11.01 8.11
CA VAL A 59 -3.46 -10.93 9.08
C VAL A 59 -3.99 -9.51 9.16
N GLU A 60 -4.98 -9.29 10.02
CA GLU A 60 -5.46 -7.96 10.36
C GLU A 60 -4.33 -7.11 10.95
N GLY A 61 -4.18 -5.88 10.45
CA GLY A 61 -3.10 -4.97 10.78
C GLY A 61 -1.84 -5.11 9.90
N ASP A 62 -1.82 -6.02 8.92
CA ASP A 62 -0.66 -6.16 8.03
C ASP A 62 -0.47 -4.89 7.18
N LEU A 63 0.74 -4.31 7.22
CA LEU A 63 1.07 -3.07 6.52
C LEU A 63 2.27 -3.29 5.59
N LEU A 64 2.02 -3.10 4.31
CA LEU A 64 2.97 -3.32 3.23
C LEU A 64 3.26 -2.02 2.50
N PHE A 65 4.52 -1.83 2.15
CA PHE A 65 4.94 -0.88 1.13
C PHE A 65 5.55 -1.66 -0.03
N LEU A 66 5.09 -1.41 -1.24
CA LEU A 66 5.41 -2.15 -2.45
C LEU A 66 5.99 -1.15 -3.46
N GLY A 67 7.25 -1.35 -3.83
CA GLY A 67 7.93 -0.49 -4.81
C GLY A 67 7.38 -0.66 -6.23
N SER A 68 7.77 0.27 -7.09
CA SER A 68 7.42 0.28 -8.52
C SER A 68 7.75 -1.05 -9.21
N ASP A 69 6.85 -1.49 -10.07
CA ASP A 69 6.95 -2.72 -10.88
C ASP A 69 7.10 -4.02 -10.06
N LEU A 70 6.93 -3.98 -8.74
CA LEU A 70 7.04 -5.16 -7.87
C LEU A 70 5.79 -6.02 -7.99
N PRO A 71 5.88 -7.27 -8.50
CA PRO A 71 4.72 -8.13 -8.62
C PRO A 71 4.18 -8.53 -7.24
N HIS A 72 2.87 -8.42 -7.04
CA HIS A 72 2.24 -8.76 -5.76
C HIS A 72 0.81 -9.30 -5.91
N THR A 73 0.33 -9.98 -4.87
CA THR A 73 -1.09 -10.34 -4.69
C THR A 73 -1.41 -10.64 -3.22
N LEU A 74 -2.65 -10.38 -2.82
CA LEU A 74 -3.24 -10.84 -1.56
C LEU A 74 -4.32 -11.86 -1.87
N ILE A 75 -4.22 -13.04 -1.26
CA ILE A 75 -5.18 -14.14 -1.45
C ILE A 75 -5.80 -14.46 -0.09
N SER A 76 -7.12 -14.33 0.04
CA SER A 76 -7.80 -14.71 1.29
C SER A 76 -7.73 -16.22 1.52
N ASP A 77 -7.69 -16.63 2.79
CA ASP A 77 -7.84 -18.05 3.16
C ASP A 77 -9.13 -18.65 2.55
N GLU A 78 -9.11 -19.96 2.27
CA GLU A 78 -10.29 -20.67 1.78
C GLU A 78 -11.48 -20.60 2.72
N THR A 79 -11.21 -20.56 4.02
CA THR A 79 -12.22 -20.51 5.10
C THR A 79 -12.67 -19.09 5.45
N TYR A 80 -12.03 -18.05 4.88
CA TYR A 80 -12.43 -16.68 5.15
C TYR A 80 -13.84 -16.43 4.58
N HIS A 81 -14.64 -15.62 5.28
CA HIS A 81 -16.08 -15.32 5.01
C HIS A 81 -17.14 -16.33 5.48
N GLN A 82 -16.78 -17.40 6.18
CA GLN A 82 -17.78 -18.33 6.72
C GLN A 82 -18.76 -17.69 7.73
N ASP A 83 -18.41 -16.53 8.29
CA ASP A 83 -19.18 -15.73 9.24
C ASP A 83 -19.76 -14.43 8.63
N GLY A 84 -19.70 -14.27 7.30
CA GLY A 84 -20.25 -13.12 6.58
C GLY A 84 -19.40 -11.85 6.63
N ARG A 85 -18.19 -11.90 7.20
CA ARG A 85 -17.27 -10.76 7.33
C ARG A 85 -16.44 -10.54 6.06
N GLU A 86 -16.45 -9.34 5.46
CA GLU A 86 -15.67 -9.01 4.24
C GLU A 86 -14.14 -8.84 4.44
N MET A 87 -13.33 -8.87 3.40
CA MET A 87 -11.95 -8.38 3.42
C MET A 87 -12.01 -6.86 3.33
N GLU A 88 -11.16 -6.16 4.07
CA GLU A 88 -11.02 -4.72 4.00
C GLU A 88 -9.54 -4.34 3.94
N VAL A 89 -9.16 -3.64 2.88
CA VAL A 89 -7.80 -3.14 2.68
C VAL A 89 -7.87 -1.68 2.27
N VAL A 90 -7.05 -0.84 2.90
CA VAL A 90 -6.79 0.52 2.38
C VAL A 90 -5.62 0.42 1.42
N VAL A 91 -5.81 0.93 0.21
CA VAL A 91 -4.78 0.97 -0.84
C VAL A 91 -4.45 2.41 -1.14
N ILE A 92 -3.16 2.75 -1.14
CA ILE A 92 -2.63 4.05 -1.54
C ILE A 92 -1.62 3.81 -2.67
N GLN A 93 -1.81 4.46 -3.81
CA GLN A 93 -0.95 4.27 -4.98
C GLN A 93 -0.47 5.62 -5.51
N PHE A 94 0.80 5.78 -5.82
CA PHE A 94 1.34 7.02 -6.38
C PHE A 94 2.59 6.81 -7.25
N PRO A 95 2.78 7.61 -8.32
CA PRO A 95 4.02 7.60 -9.08
C PRO A 95 5.22 7.93 -8.19
N GLN A 96 6.25 7.08 -8.23
CA GLN A 96 7.45 7.22 -7.39
C GLN A 96 8.14 8.57 -7.61
N GLU A 97 8.09 9.11 -8.82
CA GLU A 97 8.77 10.35 -9.23
C GLU A 97 8.32 11.57 -8.44
N ILE A 98 7.06 11.58 -7.98
CA ILE A 98 6.47 12.72 -7.26
C ILE A 98 7.25 13.02 -5.98
N ILE A 99 7.80 11.99 -5.34
CA ILE A 99 8.50 12.11 -4.06
C ILE A 99 9.99 11.77 -4.19
N ALA A 100 10.36 10.74 -4.96
CA ALA A 100 11.75 10.32 -5.09
C ALA A 100 12.64 11.42 -5.71
N GLN A 101 12.16 12.11 -6.76
CA GLN A 101 12.93 13.20 -7.37
C GLN A 101 13.10 14.38 -6.40
N ARG A 102 12.01 14.75 -5.72
CA ARG A 102 12.00 15.84 -4.73
C ARG A 102 12.87 15.54 -3.51
N SER A 103 12.98 14.28 -3.09
CA SER A 103 13.83 13.87 -1.97
C SER A 103 15.33 14.08 -2.21
N MET A 104 15.76 14.20 -3.47
CA MET A 104 17.13 14.56 -3.81
C MET A 104 17.40 16.07 -3.73
N GLU A 105 16.34 16.89 -3.81
CA GLU A 105 16.40 18.35 -3.85
C GLU A 105 16.07 18.97 -2.47
N ILE A 106 15.21 18.30 -1.69
CA ILE A 106 14.66 18.78 -0.41
C ILE A 106 15.17 17.87 0.71
N VAL A 107 16.04 18.40 1.58
CA VAL A 107 16.70 17.63 2.63
C VAL A 107 15.70 17.04 3.64
N GLU A 108 14.61 17.74 3.90
CA GLU A 108 13.53 17.32 4.80
C GLU A 108 12.80 16.06 4.30
N LEU A 109 12.90 15.73 3.01
CA LEU A 109 12.33 14.51 2.41
C LEU A 109 13.33 13.35 2.34
N GLY A 110 14.53 13.52 2.89
CA GLY A 110 15.63 12.57 2.74
C GLY A 110 15.32 11.15 3.26
N SER A 111 14.68 11.02 4.42
CA SER A 111 14.33 9.69 4.98
C SER A 111 13.27 8.99 4.12
N ILE A 112 12.26 9.72 3.66
CA ILE A 112 11.25 9.20 2.74
C ILE A 112 11.92 8.71 1.45
N GLY A 113 12.83 9.50 0.87
CA GLY A 113 13.57 9.09 -0.33
C GLY A 113 14.40 7.81 -0.15
N GLN A 114 14.97 7.59 1.03
CA GLN A 114 15.68 6.36 1.36
C GLN A 114 14.73 5.17 1.49
N MET A 115 13.59 5.35 2.16
CA MET A 115 12.56 4.32 2.27
C MET A 115 12.02 3.90 0.90
N LEU A 116 11.72 4.85 0.01
CA LEU A 116 11.26 4.55 -1.35
C LEU A 116 12.23 3.61 -2.08
N LYS A 117 13.54 3.90 -2.01
CA LYS A 117 14.59 3.05 -2.59
C LYS A 117 14.69 1.68 -1.93
N ALA A 118 14.54 1.61 -0.60
CA ALA A 118 14.54 0.35 0.12
C ALA A 118 13.33 -0.53 -0.25
N GLY A 119 12.20 0.11 -0.60
CA GLY A 119 10.94 -0.52 -0.95
C GLY A 119 10.85 -1.15 -2.33
N ASP A 120 11.87 -1.03 -3.19
CA ASP A 120 11.94 -1.72 -4.48
C ASP A 120 11.75 -3.26 -4.36
N ARG A 121 12.02 -3.83 -3.19
CA ARG A 121 11.81 -5.26 -2.88
C ARG A 121 10.61 -5.55 -1.99
N GLY A 122 9.83 -4.53 -1.68
CA GLY A 122 8.76 -4.56 -0.69
C GLY A 122 9.30 -4.37 0.74
N LEU A 123 8.54 -3.66 1.55
CA LEU A 123 8.74 -3.53 3.00
C LEU A 123 7.50 -4.04 3.71
N HIS A 124 7.74 -4.74 4.82
CA HIS A 124 6.72 -5.15 5.76
C HIS A 124 7.00 -4.45 7.09
N PHE A 125 6.01 -3.72 7.61
CA PHE A 125 6.16 -2.97 8.84
C PHE A 125 5.69 -3.80 10.04
N SER A 126 6.29 -3.53 11.19
CA SER A 126 5.94 -4.21 12.44
C SER A 126 4.46 -3.97 12.81
N PRO A 127 3.81 -4.91 13.54
CA PRO A 127 2.47 -4.70 14.07
C PRO A 127 2.36 -3.42 14.92
N GLU A 128 3.41 -3.06 15.65
CA GLU A 128 3.47 -1.85 16.48
C GLU A 128 3.43 -0.59 15.61
N THR A 129 4.24 -0.54 14.55
CA THR A 129 4.21 0.54 13.55
C THR A 129 2.82 0.65 12.94
N ALA A 130 2.28 -0.47 12.43
CA ALA A 130 0.98 -0.50 11.79
C ALA A 130 -0.15 -0.05 12.72
N GLN A 131 -0.14 -0.50 13.98
CA GLN A 131 -1.12 -0.11 15.00
C GLN A 131 -1.05 1.39 15.31
N SER A 132 0.15 1.97 15.38
CA SER A 132 0.32 3.42 15.63
C SER A 132 -0.26 4.28 14.50
N MET A 133 -0.42 3.70 13.30
CA MET A 133 -0.86 4.37 12.09
C MET A 133 -2.29 4.03 11.67
N ASP A 134 -2.95 3.07 12.34
CA ASP A 134 -4.29 2.55 11.98
C ASP A 134 -5.31 3.68 11.70
N GLY A 135 -5.43 4.63 12.64
CA GLY A 135 -6.35 5.75 12.49
C GLY A 135 -6.05 6.63 11.27
N ALA A 136 -4.78 6.92 11.01
CA ALA A 136 -4.36 7.74 9.87
C ALA A 136 -4.59 7.01 8.54
N LEU A 137 -4.26 5.71 8.48
CA LEU A 137 -4.47 4.86 7.31
C LEU A 137 -5.96 4.76 6.96
N ARG A 138 -6.84 4.54 7.95
CA ARG A 138 -8.30 4.48 7.73
C ARG A 138 -8.92 5.82 7.37
N GLN A 139 -8.35 6.93 7.84
CA GLN A 139 -8.87 8.27 7.59
C GLN A 139 -8.44 8.82 6.22
N LEU A 140 -7.27 8.39 5.69
CA LEU A 140 -6.73 8.92 4.44
C LEU A 140 -7.72 8.90 3.25
N PRO A 141 -8.47 7.80 3.01
CA PRO A 141 -9.45 7.75 1.91
C PRO A 141 -10.62 8.73 2.07
N GLU A 142 -10.89 9.20 3.29
CA GLU A 142 -12.01 10.10 3.61
C GLU A 142 -11.64 11.58 3.47
N LEU A 143 -10.34 11.89 3.32
CA LEU A 143 -9.84 13.24 3.10
C LEU A 143 -9.82 13.56 1.59
N SER A 144 -9.74 14.85 1.25
CA SER A 144 -9.56 15.29 -0.13
C SER A 144 -8.66 16.52 -0.23
N GLY A 145 -8.15 16.76 -1.44
CA GLY A 145 -7.32 17.93 -1.75
C GLY A 145 -6.06 18.02 -0.88
N PHE A 146 -5.76 19.22 -0.38
CA PHE A 146 -4.56 19.47 0.42
C PHE A 146 -4.52 18.65 1.72
N ALA A 147 -5.66 18.45 2.38
CA ALA A 147 -5.71 17.70 3.63
C ALA A 147 -5.27 16.23 3.43
N GLN A 148 -5.72 15.61 2.33
CA GLN A 148 -5.33 14.24 1.98
C GLN A 148 -3.85 14.15 1.63
N TYR A 149 -3.35 15.10 0.82
CA TYR A 149 -1.95 15.15 0.44
C TYR A 149 -1.02 15.39 1.63
N HIS A 150 -1.38 16.30 2.54
CA HIS A 150 -0.64 16.53 3.77
C HIS A 150 -0.60 15.28 4.66
N ALA A 151 -1.75 14.60 4.82
CA ALA A 151 -1.82 13.36 5.58
C ALA A 151 -0.96 12.25 4.95
N LEU A 152 -0.90 12.17 3.61
CA LEU A 152 0.00 11.24 2.90
C LEU A 152 1.47 11.52 3.22
N LEU A 153 1.90 12.79 3.20
CA LEU A 153 3.28 13.14 3.54
C LEU A 153 3.63 12.77 4.99
N GLY A 154 2.70 13.02 5.93
CA GLY A 154 2.88 12.62 7.33
C GLY A 154 2.98 11.10 7.49
N LEU A 155 2.15 10.35 6.77
CA LEU A 155 2.16 8.89 6.74
C LEU A 155 3.50 8.36 6.19
N LEU A 156 3.96 8.88 5.07
CA LEU A 156 5.24 8.47 4.46
C LEU A 156 6.43 8.79 5.37
N HIS A 157 6.41 9.92 6.07
CA HIS A 157 7.43 10.23 7.06
C HIS A 157 7.42 9.21 8.20
N GLN A 158 6.26 8.88 8.78
CA GLN A 158 6.18 7.89 9.85
C GLN A 158 6.69 6.51 9.44
N LEU A 159 6.38 6.07 8.22
CA LEU A 159 6.94 4.82 7.68
C LEU A 159 8.46 4.89 7.51
N ALA A 160 8.99 6.03 7.10
CA ALA A 160 10.43 6.19 6.88
C ALA A 160 11.26 6.19 8.17
N GLU A 161 10.63 6.49 9.32
CA GLU A 161 11.27 6.49 10.64
C GLU A 161 11.03 5.19 11.43
N ALA A 162 10.34 4.20 10.83
CA ALA A 162 9.96 2.95 11.47
C ALA A 162 11.08 1.89 11.53
#